data_AF-A0A3A3D5A2-F1
#
_entry.id   AF-A0A3A3D5A2-F1
#
_cell.length_a   1.000
_cell.length_b   1.000
_cell.length_c   1.000
_cell.angle_alpha   90.00
_cell.angle_beta   90.00
_cell.angle_gamma   90.00
#
_symmetry.space_group_name_H-M   'P 1'
#
loop_
_entity.id
_entity.type
_entity.pdbx_description
1 polymer ?
#
loop_
_entity_poly.entity_id
_entity_poly.type
_entity_poly.pdbx_seq_one_letter_code
_entity_poly.pdbx_strand_id
1 'polypeptide(L)'
;MLNIKPRVSKLYWFTLFVGLLFWASNYYLHFNAEQLTASWKTGLTMLFGSFVAGSTPLGGWAVAFPILTKVLAVPAEDAKVFSLFIQSIGMSFATLFFISKK
;
A
#
# COMPACT_ATOMS: atom_id res chain seq x y z
N MET A 1 32.45 12.00 -4.71
CA MET A 1 31.44 10.95 -4.52
C MET A 1 31.15 10.83 -3.02
N LEU A 2 30.09 11.47 -2.52
CA LEU A 2 29.75 11.42 -1.10
C LEU A 2 29.11 10.06 -0.79
N ASN A 3 29.83 9.22 -0.03
CA ASN A 3 29.35 7.94 0.49
C ASN A 3 28.41 8.19 1.68
N ILE A 4 27.19 8.67 1.40
CA ILE A 4 26.15 8.82 2.42
C ILE A 4 25.57 7.43 2.68
N LYS A 5 26.14 6.71 3.64
CA LYS A 5 25.60 5.43 4.11
C LYS A 5 24.23 5.69 4.75
N PRO A 6 23.11 5.22 4.17
CA PRO A 6 21.79 5.45 4.75
C PRO A 6 21.71 4.78 6.12
N ARG A 7 21.74 5.55 7.21
CA ARG A 7 21.44 5.00 8.52
C ARG A 7 19.92 5.10 8.72
N VAL A 8 19.20 4.10 8.26
CA VAL A 8 17.75 4.01 8.50
C VAL A 8 17.53 3.90 10.02
N SER A 9 16.83 4.87 10.59
CA SER A 9 16.63 4.95 12.04
C SER A 9 15.82 3.76 12.58
N LYS A 10 15.97 3.46 13.89
CA LYS A 10 15.14 2.45 14.58
C LYS A 10 13.64 2.79 14.55
N LEU A 11 13.29 4.07 14.41
CA LEU A 11 11.91 4.57 14.34
C LEU A 11 11.17 4.09 13.09
N TYR A 12 11.86 4.04 11.95
CA TYR A 12 11.30 3.52 10.70
C TYR A 12 10.87 2.06 10.83
N TRP A 13 11.77 1.23 11.35
CA TRP A 13 11.50 -0.20 11.60
C TRP A 13 10.40 -0.42 12.62
N PHE A 14 10.38 0.37 13.71
CA PHE A 14 9.32 0.31 14.70
C PHE A 14 7.95 0.64 14.09
N THR A 15 7.86 1.70 13.29
CA THR A 15 6.59 2.13 12.66
C THR A 15 6.08 1.10 11.66
N LEU A 16 6.96 0.51 10.85
CA LEU A 16 6.60 -0.59 9.95
C LEU A 16 6.07 -1.80 10.71
N PHE A 17 6.75 -2.18 11.79
CA PHE A 17 6.34 -3.33 12.60
C PHE A 17 4.96 -3.12 13.22
N VAL A 18 4.72 -1.95 13.82
CA VAL A 18 3.41 -1.59 14.36
C VAL A 18 2.33 -1.60 13.27
N GLY A 19 2.63 -1.05 12.08
CA GLY A 19 1.70 -1.06 10.94
C GLY A 19 1.34 -2.48 10.47
N LEU A 20 2.34 -3.36 10.37
CA LEU A 20 2.13 -4.77 10.00
C LEU A 20 1.33 -5.53 11.08
N LEU A 21 1.62 -5.31 12.36
CA LEU A 21 0.86 -5.90 13.45
C LEU A 21 -0.59 -5.43 13.45
N PHE A 22 -0.83 -4.13 13.24
CA PHE A 22 -2.17 -3.58 13.11
C PHE A 22 -2.92 -4.23 11.95
N TRP A 23 -2.30 -4.33 10.78
CA TRP A 23 -2.91 -4.97 9.61
C TRP A 23 -3.21 -6.46 9.86
N ALA A 24 -2.25 -7.22 10.39
CA ALA A 24 -2.41 -8.66 10.65
C ALA A 24 -3.49 -8.93 11.72
N SER A 25 -3.54 -8.10 12.77
CA SER A 25 -4.57 -8.18 13.80
C SER A 25 -5.96 -7.93 13.23
N ASN A 26 -6.14 -6.88 12.41
CA ASN A 26 -7.42 -6.59 11.78
C ASN A 26 -7.85 -7.70 10.80
N TYR A 27 -6.91 -8.26 10.03
CA TYR A 27 -7.19 -9.40 9.16
C TYR A 27 -7.71 -10.60 9.95
N TYR A 28 -7.03 -10.97 11.05
CA TYR A 28 -7.40 -12.14 11.85
C TYR A 28 -8.74 -11.98 12.58
N LEU A 29 -9.09 -10.75 12.98
CA LEU A 29 -10.33 -10.48 13.73
C LEU A 29 -11.57 -10.34 12.84
N HIS A 30 -11.42 -9.91 11.58
CA HIS A 30 -12.56 -9.50 10.74
C HIS A 30 -12.70 -10.27 9.43
N PHE A 31 -11.70 -11.03 8.98
CA PHE A 31 -11.75 -11.72 7.69
C PHE A 31 -11.77 -13.24 7.84
N ASN A 32 -12.68 -13.87 7.10
CA ASN A 32 -12.75 -15.33 6.94
C ASN A 32 -12.10 -15.77 5.61
N ALA A 33 -11.66 -17.03 5.56
CA ALA A 33 -11.02 -17.61 4.37
C ALA A 33 -11.90 -17.55 3.10
N GLU A 34 -13.23 -17.58 3.24
CA GLU A 34 -14.17 -17.46 2.12
C GLU A 34 -14.19 -16.07 1.48
N GLN A 35 -13.92 -15.01 2.26
CA GLN A 35 -13.86 -13.64 1.70
C GLN A 35 -12.57 -13.42 0.90
N LEU A 36 -11.50 -14.15 1.24
CA LEU A 36 -10.24 -14.12 0.49
C LEU A 36 -10.42 -14.74 -0.90
N THR A 37 -11.14 -15.86 -1.00
CA THR A 37 -11.45 -16.50 -2.28
C THR A 37 -12.44 -15.68 -3.10
N ALA A 38 -13.37 -14.96 -2.47
CA ALA A 38 -14.27 -14.04 -3.19
C ALA A 38 -13.52 -12.80 -3.74
N SER A 39 -12.50 -12.30 -3.03
CA SER A 39 -11.82 -11.03 -3.34
C SER A 39 -10.45 -11.19 -4.02
N TRP A 40 -10.12 -12.40 -4.49
CA TRP A 40 -8.80 -12.71 -5.05
C TRP A 40 -8.37 -11.80 -6.20
N LYS A 41 -9.32 -11.36 -7.04
CA LYS A 41 -9.05 -10.45 -8.17
C LYS A 41 -8.56 -9.08 -7.69
N THR A 42 -9.12 -8.58 -6.60
CA THR A 42 -8.69 -7.33 -5.97
C THR A 42 -7.30 -7.49 -5.38
N GLY A 43 -7.02 -8.63 -4.72
CA GLY A 43 -5.67 -8.96 -4.23
C GLY A 43 -4.62 -9.00 -5.34
N LEU A 44 -4.95 -9.63 -6.47
CA LEU A 44 -4.10 -9.66 -7.66
C LEU A 44 -3.82 -8.25 -8.19
N THR A 45 -4.86 -7.42 -8.27
CA THR A 45 -4.77 -6.01 -8.69
C THR A 45 -3.81 -5.22 -7.79
N MET A 46 -3.87 -5.44 -6.47
CA MET A 46 -2.97 -4.77 -5.51
C MET A 46 -1.53 -5.26 -5.61
N LEU A 47 -1.31 -6.53 -5.94
CA LEU A 47 0.03 -7.09 -6.17
C LEU A 47 0.72 -6.38 -7.34
N PHE A 48 0.04 -6.28 -8.49
CA PHE A 48 0.55 -5.56 -9.64
C PHE A 48 0.63 -4.05 -9.40
N GLY A 49 -0.36 -3.46 -8.73
CA GLY A 49 -0.34 -2.05 -8.35
C GLY A 49 0.88 -1.69 -7.50
N SER A 50 1.23 -2.55 -6.52
CA SER A 50 2.40 -2.35 -5.66
C SER A 50 3.72 -2.48 -6.43
N PHE A 51 3.80 -3.43 -7.37
CA PHE A 51 4.96 -3.58 -8.24
C PHE A 51 5.20 -2.33 -9.10
N VAL A 52 4.15 -1.79 -9.72
CA VAL A 52 4.23 -0.58 -10.54
C VAL A 52 4.54 0.66 -9.67
N ALA A 53 3.96 0.74 -8.47
CA ALA A 53 4.27 1.80 -7.50
C ALA A 53 5.74 1.83 -7.10
N GLY A 54 6.37 0.67 -6.95
CA GLY A 54 7.79 0.56 -6.61
C GLY A 54 8.71 0.82 -7.81
N SER A 55 8.24 0.55 -9.03
CA SER A 55 9.03 0.62 -10.26
C SER A 55 8.94 1.96 -10.98
N THR A 56 7.94 2.79 -10.64
CA THR A 56 7.67 4.06 -11.30
C THR A 56 7.33 5.15 -10.29
N PRO A 57 7.59 6.45 -10.60
CA PRO A 57 7.12 7.56 -9.78
C PRO A 57 5.60 7.78 -9.85
N LEU A 58 4.90 7.03 -10.71
CA LEU A 58 3.46 7.00 -10.85
C LEU A 58 2.92 5.95 -9.86
N GLY A 59 2.37 6.39 -8.73
CA GLY A 59 1.90 5.50 -7.66
C GLY A 59 0.97 4.38 -8.15
N GLY A 60 0.90 3.27 -7.40
CA GLY A 60 0.18 2.04 -7.79
C GLY A 60 -1.31 2.20 -8.08
N TRP A 61 -1.89 3.31 -7.59
CA TRP A 61 -3.22 3.83 -7.93
C TRP A 61 -3.47 3.91 -9.44
N ALA A 62 -2.45 4.33 -10.22
CA ALA A 62 -2.56 4.55 -11.66
C ALA A 62 -2.99 3.29 -12.42
N VAL A 63 -2.63 2.12 -11.88
CA VAL A 63 -3.00 0.80 -12.43
C VAL A 63 -4.21 0.23 -11.69
N ALA A 64 -4.29 0.40 -10.37
CA ALA A 64 -5.39 -0.14 -9.57
C ALA A 64 -6.76 0.49 -9.91
N PHE A 65 -6.83 1.80 -10.13
CA PHE A 65 -8.09 2.51 -10.39
C PHE A 65 -8.83 2.06 -11.66
N PRO A 66 -8.20 1.98 -12.85
CA PRO A 66 -8.89 1.49 -14.05
C PRO A 66 -9.28 0.01 -13.92
N ILE A 67 -8.50 -0.81 -13.20
CA ILE A 67 -8.84 -2.23 -13.00
C ILE A 67 -10.05 -2.36 -12.06
N LEU A 68 -10.08 -1.62 -10.96
CA LEU A 68 -11.22 -1.61 -10.03
C LEU A 68 -12.51 -1.15 -10.71
N THR A 69 -12.45 -0.07 -11.49
CA THR A 69 -13.65 0.52 -12.11
C THR A 69 -14.10 -0.18 -13.40
N LYS A 70 -13.18 -0.59 -14.28
CA LYS A 70 -13.52 -1.18 -15.59
C LYS A 70 -13.57 -2.70 -15.59
N VAL A 71 -12.68 -3.37 -14.85
CA VAL A 71 -12.60 -4.83 -14.84
C VAL A 71 -13.47 -5.42 -13.74
N LEU A 72 -13.46 -4.80 -12.56
CA LEU A 72 -14.19 -5.28 -11.38
C LEU A 72 -15.54 -4.58 -11.17
N ALA A 73 -15.88 -3.60 -12.02
CA ALA A 73 -17.13 -2.84 -11.97
C ALA A 73 -17.43 -2.23 -10.58
N VAL A 74 -16.39 -1.88 -9.82
CA VAL A 74 -16.51 -1.16 -8.55
C VAL A 74 -16.95 0.28 -8.83
N PRO A 75 -17.86 0.85 -8.02
CA PRO A 75 -18.24 2.25 -8.15
C PRO A 75 -17.02 3.17 -8.19
N ALA A 76 -17.02 4.14 -9.11
CA ALA A 76 -15.90 5.05 -9.28
C ALA A 76 -15.62 5.89 -8.01
N GLU A 77 -16.65 6.16 -7.22
CA GLU A 77 -16.52 6.84 -5.92
C GLU A 77 -15.70 6.01 -4.92
N ASP A 78 -16.04 4.74 -4.76
CA ASP A 78 -15.33 3.81 -3.87
C ASP A 78 -13.89 3.59 -4.36
N ALA A 79 -13.72 3.37 -5.66
CA ALA A 79 -12.39 3.21 -6.24
C ALA A 79 -11.52 4.46 -6.03
N LYS A 80 -12.09 5.68 -6.11
CA LYS A 80 -11.37 6.94 -5.86
C LYS A 80 -10.94 7.05 -4.40
N VAL A 81 -11.85 6.80 -3.46
CA VAL A 81 -11.56 6.87 -2.01
C VAL A 81 -10.49 5.84 -1.62
N PHE A 82 -10.67 4.59 -2.06
CA PHE A 82 -9.72 3.51 -1.82
C PHE A 82 -8.32 3.86 -2.33
N SER A 83 -8.27 4.49 -3.49
CA SER A 83 -7.01 4.74 -4.13
C SER A 83 -6.33 5.99 -3.49
N LEU A 84 -7.08 7.04 -3.09
CA LEU A 84 -6.57 8.13 -2.24
C LEU A 84 -6.01 7.61 -0.90
N PHE A 85 -6.67 6.61 -0.31
CA PHE A 85 -6.22 5.96 0.92
C PHE A 85 -4.83 5.32 0.74
N ILE A 86 -4.62 4.50 -0.30
CA ILE A 86 -3.30 3.89 -0.58
C ILE A 86 -2.23 4.96 -0.79
N GLN A 87 -2.56 6.03 -1.53
CA GLN A 87 -1.61 7.11 -1.78
C GLN A 87 -1.19 7.82 -0.48
N SER A 88 -2.12 8.04 0.45
CA SER A 88 -1.84 8.65 1.75
C SER A 88 -0.88 7.81 2.61
N ILE A 89 -1.05 6.48 2.60
CA ILE A 89 -0.16 5.55 3.29
C ILE A 89 1.25 5.62 2.69
N GLY A 90 1.35 5.54 1.36
CA GLY A 90 2.64 5.60 0.66
C GLY A 90 3.41 6.90 0.93
N MET A 91 2.74 8.05 0.83
CA MET A 91 3.37 9.35 1.12
C MET A 91 3.76 9.50 2.59
N SER A 92 2.99 8.91 3.52
CA SER A 92 3.34 8.89 4.95
C SER A 92 4.62 8.10 5.20
N PHE A 93 4.76 6.91 4.60
CA PHE A 93 6.00 6.13 4.70
C PHE A 93 7.21 6.83 4.05
N ALA A 94 7.01 7.50 2.90
CA ALA A 94 8.05 8.33 2.28
C ALA A 94 8.51 9.46 3.22
N THR A 95 7.56 10.14 3.87
CA THR A 95 7.85 11.19 4.86
C THR A 95 8.63 10.65 6.05
N LEU A 96 8.21 9.51 6.61
CA LEU A 96 8.92 8.83 7.70
C LEU A 96 10.35 8.43 7.32
N PHE A 97 10.54 7.97 6.08
CA PHE A 97 11.86 7.63 5.55
C PHE A 97 12.76 8.86 5.45
N PHE A 98 12.25 9.98 4.93
CA PHE A 98 13.02 11.23 4.88
C PHE A 98 13.40 11.76 6.26
N ILE A 99 12.48 11.72 7.23
CA ILE A 99 12.76 12.11 8.61
C ILE A 99 13.81 11.18 9.24
N SER A 100 13.74 9.89 8.95
CA SER A 100 14.66 8.86 9.48
C SER A 100 16.06 8.88 8.85
N LYS A 101 16.25 9.63 7.76
CA LYS A 101 17.51 9.76 7.00
C LYS A 101 18.42 10.89 7.49
N LYS A 102 18.08 11.56 8.60
CA LYS A 102 18.94 12.54 9.26
C LYS A 102 20.20 11.91 9.86
#